data_AF-A0A832MH25-F1
#
_entry.id   AF-A0A832MH25-F1
#
_cell.length_a   1.000
_cell.length_b   1.000
_cell.length_c   1.000
_cell.angle_alpha   90.00
_cell.angle_beta   90.00
_cell.angle_gamma   90.00
#
_symmetry.space_group_name_H-M   'P 1'
#
loop_
_entity.id
_entity.type
_entity.pdbx_description
1 polymer ?
#
loop_
_entity_poly.entity_id
_entity_poly.type
_entity_poly.pdbx_seq_one_letter_code
_entity_poly.pdbx_strand_id
1 'polypeptide(L)' 'MGSKSPRGEFAARKLVEKRKKFRWSSMYYKRRMLMLDVKADPLEGAPMARGIVLEKVGVESKQPNSAIR' A
#
# COMPACT_ATOMS: atom_id res chain seq x y z
N MET A 1 20.95 3.07 -24.69
CA MET A 1 20.59 2.17 -23.57
C MET A 1 21.74 1.18 -23.37
N GLY A 2 22.39 1.19 -22.21
CA GLY A 2 23.48 0.26 -21.91
C GLY A 2 23.00 -1.17 -21.68
N SER A 3 23.91 -2.14 -21.85
CA SER A 3 23.61 -3.54 -21.58
C SER A 3 23.33 -3.78 -20.08
N LYS A 4 22.47 -4.76 -19.75
CA LYS A 4 22.16 -5.14 -18.36
C LYS A 4 23.45 -5.41 -17.59
N SER A 5 23.66 -4.72 -16.47
CA SER A 5 24.81 -4.90 -15.57
C SER A 5 24.38 -5.32 -14.16
N PRO A 6 25.14 -6.18 -13.45
CA PRO A 6 26.34 -6.91 -13.88
C PRO A 6 26.01 -8.25 -14.59
N ARG A 7 26.92 -8.73 -15.46
CA ARG A 7 26.81 -10.01 -16.21
C ARG A 7 27.87 -11.06 -15.84
N GLY A 8 28.79 -10.73 -14.93
CA GLY A 8 29.85 -11.65 -14.55
C GLY A 8 29.33 -12.89 -13.82
N GLU A 9 30.00 -14.02 -14.01
CA GLU A 9 29.64 -15.33 -13.45
C GLU A 9 29.54 -15.30 -11.91
N PHE A 10 30.43 -14.56 -11.24
CA PHE A 10 30.46 -14.40 -9.78
C PHE A 10 29.74 -13.14 -9.26
N ALA A 11 28.87 -12.50 -10.06
CA ALA A 11 28.22 -11.22 -9.72
C ALA A 11 26.87 -11.36 -8.99
N ALA A 12 26.52 -12.55 -8.51
CA ALA A 12 25.21 -12.85 -7.90
C ALA A 12 24.84 -11.90 -6.74
N ARG A 13 25.77 -11.61 -5.83
CA ARG A 13 25.55 -10.69 -4.69
C ARG A 13 25.06 -9.32 -5.15
N LYS A 14 25.70 -8.75 -6.17
CA LYS A 14 25.34 -7.43 -6.72
C LYS A 14 23.98 -7.44 -7.42
N LEU A 15 23.63 -8.54 -8.11
CA LEU A 15 22.30 -8.69 -8.70
C LEU A 15 21.19 -8.71 -7.63
N VAL A 16 21.42 -9.42 -6.53
CA VAL A 16 20.48 -9.48 -5.39
C VAL A 16 20.33 -8.10 -4.74
N GLU A 17 21.44 -7.42 -4.43
CA GLU A 17 21.42 -6.05 -3.87
C GLU A 17 20.64 -5.08 -4.78
N LYS A 18 20.91 -5.14 -6.09
CA LYS A 18 20.23 -4.31 -7.10
C LYS A 18 18.73 -4.58 -7.14
N ARG A 19 18.31 -5.86 -7.12
CA ARG A 19 16.88 -6.22 -7.10
C ARG A 19 16.23 -5.80 -5.79
N LYS A 20 16.89 -5.96 -4.65
CA LYS A 20 16.40 -5.48 -3.34
C LYS A 20 16.15 -3.97 -3.37
N LYS A 21 17.11 -3.18 -3.88
CA LYS A 21 16.96 -1.72 -4.02
C LYS A 21 15.76 -1.35 -4.89
N PHE A 22 15.63 -1.94 -6.08
CA PHE A 22 14.50 -1.65 -6.96
C PHE A 22 13.17 -2.20 -6.47
N ARG A 23 13.15 -3.22 -5.60
CA ARG A 23 11.90 -3.72 -5.02
C ARG A 23 11.23 -2.67 -4.13
N TRP A 24 12.01 -1.82 -3.47
CA TRP A 24 11.49 -0.75 -2.59
C TRP A 24 10.79 0.41 -3.31
N SER A 25 10.99 0.59 -4.62
CA SER A 25 10.23 1.59 -5.38
C SER A 25 8.80 1.14 -5.67
N SER A 26 8.49 -0.16 -5.53
CA SER A 26 7.13 -0.66 -5.65
C SER A 26 6.27 -0.18 -4.48
N MET A 27 5.17 0.53 -4.79
CA MET A 27 4.22 1.02 -3.79
C MET A 27 3.66 -0.12 -2.92
N TYR A 28 3.21 -1.21 -3.56
CA TYR A 28 2.67 -2.38 -2.86
C TYR A 28 3.69 -3.02 -1.93
N TYR A 29 4.94 -3.17 -2.37
CA TYR A 29 5.99 -3.74 -1.54
C TYR A 29 6.26 -2.87 -0.31
N LYS A 30 6.35 -1.55 -0.49
CA LYS A 30 6.58 -0.60 0.61
C LYS A 30 5.43 -0.62 1.62
N ARG A 31 4.18 -0.53 1.15
CA ARG A 31 2.98 -0.57 2.02
C ARG A 31 2.92 -1.83 2.86
N ARG A 32 3.15 -2.99 2.24
CA ARG A 32 3.14 -4.29 2.91
C ARG A 32 4.30 -4.46 3.89
N MET A 33 5.54 -4.14 3.49
CA MET A 33 6.72 -4.34 4.36
C MET A 33 6.71 -3.42 5.59
N LEU A 34 6.14 -2.22 5.47
CA LEU A 34 6.02 -1.28 6.57
C LEU A 34 4.68 -1.38 7.32
N MET A 35 3.80 -2.31 6.90
CA MET A 35 2.46 -2.52 7.47
C MET A 35 1.67 -1.22 7.60
N LEU A 36 1.80 -0.34 6.60
CA LEU A 36 1.21 1.02 6.66
C LEU A 36 -0.30 0.98 6.72
N ASP A 37 -0.91 0.03 6.00
CA ASP A 37 -2.36 -0.09 5.92
C ASP A 37 -2.94 -0.48 7.30
N VAL A 38 -2.33 -1.46 7.98
CA VAL A 38 -2.75 -1.89 9.34
C VAL A 38 -2.59 -0.77 10.35
N LYS A 39 -1.51 0.03 10.25
CA LYS A 39 -1.26 1.14 11.17
C LYS A 39 -2.28 2.28 11.01
N ALA A 40 -2.77 2.51 9.79
CA ALA A 40 -3.70 3.59 9.48
C ALA A 40 -5.18 3.17 9.53
N ASP A 41 -5.44 1.87 9.47
CA ASP A 41 -6.79 1.32 9.47
C ASP A 41 -7.44 1.45 10.86
N PRO A 42 -8.61 2.10 10.99
CA PRO A 42 -9.35 2.16 12.26
C PRO A 42 -9.80 0.79 12.78
N LEU A 43 -9.83 -0.24 11.93
CA LEU A 43 -10.15 -1.62 12.33
C LEU A 43 -8.91 -2.46 12.62
N GLU A 44 -7.70 -1.88 12.53
CA GLU A 44 -6.42 -2.56 12.75
C GLU A 44 -6.25 -3.85 11.90
N GLY A 45 -6.88 -3.92 10.72
CA GLY A 45 -6.85 -5.09 9.84
C GLY A 45 -7.84 -6.21 10.20
N ALA A 46 -8.78 -5.98 11.13
CA ALA A 46 -9.82 -6.94 11.48
C ALA A 46 -10.98 -6.95 10.45
N PRO A 47 -11.62 -8.11 10.21
CA PRO A 47 -12.74 -8.20 9.27
C PRO A 47 -14.04 -7.53 9.77
N MET A 48 -14.19 -7.35 11.09
CA MET A 48 -15.37 -6.75 11.72
C MET A 48 -14.99 -6.05 13.03
N ALA A 49 -15.78 -5.04 13.43
CA ALA A 49 -15.67 -4.36 14.72
C ALA A 49 -17.05 -4.02 15.32
N ARG A 50 -17.05 -3.60 16.59
CA ARG A 50 -18.24 -3.13 17.32
C ARG A 50 -18.07 -1.65 17.66
N GLY A 51 -19.18 -0.92 17.76
CA GLY A 51 -19.18 0.50 18.11
C GLY A 51 -20.49 0.94 18.76
N ILE A 52 -20.48 2.13 19.35
CA ILE A 52 -21.65 2.79 19.95
C ILE A 52 -22.00 4.00 19.08
N VAL A 53 -23.28 4.21 18.82
CA VAL A 53 -23.77 5.33 17.99
C VAL A 53 -23.68 6.63 18.78
N LEU A 54 -23.08 7.66 18.18
CA LEU A 54 -23.04 9.02 18.74
C LEU A 54 -24.15 9.91 18.17
N GLU A 55 -24.26 9.97 16.84
CA GLU A 55 -25.23 10.83 16.16
C GLU A 55 -25.67 10.25 14.80
N LYS A 56 -26.75 10.81 14.24
CA LYS A 56 -27.23 10.51 12.88
C LYS A 56 -26.88 11.68 11.97
N VAL A 57 -26.09 11.42 10.92
CA VAL A 57 -25.63 12.44 9.97
C VAL A 57 -26.05 12.05 8.56
N GLY A 58 -26.55 13.02 7.79
CA GLY A 58 -26.83 12.87 6.36
C GLY A 58 -25.66 13.35 5.51
N VAL A 59 -25.17 12.52 4.58
CA VAL A 59 -24.07 12.86 3.67
C VAL A 59 -24.58 12.97 2.24
N GLU A 60 -24.34 14.12 1.60
CA GLU A 60 -24.74 14.32 0.20
C GLU A 60 -23.96 13.41 -0.76
N SER A 61 -24.63 13.00 -1.83
CA SER A 61 -24.03 12.20 -2.88
C SER A 61 -22.99 13.00 -3.69
N LYS A 62 -21.95 12.31 -4.17
CA LYS A 62 -21.01 12.91 -5.13
C LYS A 62 -21.77 13.29 -6.41
N GLN A 63 -21.40 14.45 -6.96
CA GLN A 63 -21.91 14.95 -8.23
C GLN A 63 -21.70 13.90 -9.35
N PRO A 64 -22.64 13.76 -10.30
CA PRO A 64 -23.74 14.68 -10.63
C PRO A 64 -25.08 14.41 -9.90
N ASN A 65 -25.13 13.51 -8.92
CA ASN A 65 -26.37 13.13 -8.24
C ASN A 65 -26.71 14.09 -7.08
N SER A 66 -28.00 14.22 -6.76
CA SER A 66 -28.53 15.14 -5.74
C SER A 66 -29.37 14.45 -4.65
N ALA A 67 -28.82 13.41 -4.01
CA ALA A 67 -29.48 12.68 -2.92
C ALA A 67 -28.67 12.69 -1.61
N ILE A 68 -29.35 12.60 -0.46
CA ILE A 68 -28.74 12.51 0.89
C ILE A 68 -28.71 11.03 1.32
N ARG A 69 -27.57 10.56 1.85
CA ARG A 69 -27.36 9.21 2.41
C ARG A 69 -27.28 9.23 3.92
#